data_AF-A0A2L2XE31-F1
#
_entry.id   AF-A0A2L2XE31-F1
#
_cell.length_a   1.000
_cell.length_b   1.000
_cell.length_c   1.000
_cell.angle_alpha   90.00
_cell.angle_beta   90.00
_cell.angle_gamma   90.00
#
_symmetry.space_group_name_H-M   'P 1'
#
loop_
_entity.id
_entity.type
_entity.pdbx_description
1 polymer ?
#
loop_
_entity_poly.entity_id
_entity_poly.type
_entity_poly.pdbx_seq_one_letter_code
_entity_poly.pdbx_strand_id
1 'polypeptide(L)'
;MWARVKGKTENALLCLPFRATYMFRPAYIQPMHGIVSKTKLYRALYAVLGPLYPAWKTFFPRHVTTTENVGRAMIKVARRGAPKPVLENHDINSICL
;
A
#
# COMPACT_ATOMS: atom_id res chain seq x y z
N MET A 1 0.46 1.06 19.33
CA MET A 1 -0.73 0.18 19.46
C MET A 1 -1.20 -0.40 18.11
N TRP A 2 -1.42 0.42 17.08
CA TRP A 2 -1.96 0.00 15.77
C TRP A 2 -1.20 -1.14 15.07
N ALA A 3 0.12 -1.02 14.93
CA ALA A 3 0.94 -2.05 14.26
C ALA A 3 0.78 -3.44 14.88
N ARG A 4 0.66 -3.53 16.22
CA ARG A 4 0.45 -4.79 16.93
C ARG A 4 -0.92 -5.40 16.64
N VAL A 5 -1.97 -4.58 16.58
CA VAL A 5 -3.33 -5.04 16.26
C VAL A 5 -3.37 -5.55 14.82
N LYS A 6 -2.83 -4.79 13.86
CA LYS A 6 -2.74 -5.22 12.45
C LYS A 6 -1.97 -6.53 12.31
N GLY A 7 -0.81 -6.65 12.96
CA GLY A 7 0.00 -7.87 12.91
C GLY A 7 -0.73 -9.10 13.45
N LYS A 8 -1.51 -8.96 14.54
CA LYS A 8 -2.36 -10.06 15.04
C LYS A 8 -3.43 -10.46 14.04
N THR A 9 -4.08 -9.50 13.37
CA THR A 9 -5.08 -9.77 12.33
C THR A 9 -4.46 -10.47 11.13
N GLU A 10 -3.29 -10.01 10.65
CA GLU A 10 -2.57 -10.64 9.54
C GLU A 10 -2.23 -12.11 9.86
N ASN A 11 -1.69 -12.38 11.05
CA ASN A 11 -1.39 -13.76 11.48
C ASN A 11 -2.64 -14.63 11.56
N ALA A 12 -3.74 -14.10 12.11
CA ALA A 12 -5.00 -14.84 12.17
C ALA A 12 -5.55 -15.17 10.77
N LEU A 13 -5.49 -14.23 9.82
CA LEU A 13 -5.92 -14.45 8.44
C LEU A 13 -5.09 -15.53 7.73
N LEU A 14 -3.78 -15.59 7.99
CA LEU A 14 -2.91 -16.62 7.43
C LEU A 14 -3.24 -18.03 7.92
N CYS A 15 -3.88 -18.17 9.10
CA CYS A 15 -4.29 -19.45 9.67
C CYS A 15 -5.69 -19.91 9.23
N LEU A 16 -6.48 -19.06 8.57
CA LEU A 16 -7.83 -19.42 8.13
C LEU A 16 -7.80 -20.28 6.85
N PRO A 17 -8.81 -21.14 6.62
CA PRO A 17 -8.85 -22.08 5.50
C PRO A 17 -9.25 -21.40 4.16
N PHE A 18 -8.71 -20.21 3.90
CA PHE A 18 -8.84 -19.56 2.61
C PHE A 18 -7.90 -20.21 1.59
N ARG A 19 -8.33 -20.25 0.33
CA ARG A 19 -7.51 -20.77 -0.78
C ARG A 19 -6.18 -20.04 -0.91
N ALA A 20 -6.16 -18.73 -0.67
CA ALA A 20 -4.96 -17.90 -0.61
C ALA A 20 -5.25 -16.62 0.17
N THR A 21 -4.27 -16.13 0.93
CA THR A 21 -4.35 -14.86 1.66
C THR A 21 -3.09 -14.03 1.42
N TYR A 22 -3.29 -12.73 1.19
CA TYR A 22 -2.21 -11.80 0.86
C TYR A 22 -2.32 -10.53 1.72
N MET A 23 -1.27 -10.24 2.49
CA MET A 23 -1.17 -9.10 3.39
C MET A 23 -0.40 -7.98 2.71
N PHE A 24 -1.08 -6.87 2.42
CA PHE A 24 -0.47 -5.69 1.84
C PHE A 24 0.09 -4.77 2.94
N ARG A 25 1.37 -4.43 2.80
CA ARG A 25 2.12 -3.53 3.69
C ARG A 25 2.72 -2.38 2.89
N PRO A 26 1.88 -1.47 2.37
CA PRO A 26 2.37 -0.25 1.75
C PRO A 26 3.00 0.67 2.79
N ALA A 27 4.00 1.43 2.34
CA ALA A 27 4.64 2.48 3.13
C ALA A 27 3.89 3.81 2.90
N TYR A 28 4.57 4.89 2.49
CA TYR A 28 3.88 6.13 2.18
C TYR A 28 3.03 5.97 0.90
N ILE A 29 1.73 6.27 1.01
CA ILE A 29 0.79 6.20 -0.11
C ILE A 29 0.41 7.62 -0.52
N GLN A 30 0.82 8.03 -1.71
CA GLN A 30 0.36 9.28 -2.31
C GLN A 30 -1.08 9.11 -2.84
N PRO A 31 -2.05 9.91 -2.36
CA PRO A 31 -3.37 9.97 -2.96
C PRO A 31 -3.29 10.57 -4.38
N MET A 32 -3.97 9.92 -5.32
CA MET A 32 -4.10 10.35 -6.73
C MET A 32 -5.56 10.68 -7.06
N HIS A 33 -5.81 11.28 -8.23
CA HIS A 33 -7.18 11.48 -8.76
C HIS A 33 -8.12 12.28 -7.85
N GLY A 34 -7.60 13.31 -7.18
CA GLY A 34 -8.41 14.18 -6.32
C GLY A 34 -8.87 13.55 -5.00
N ILE A 35 -8.34 12.37 -4.64
CA ILE A 35 -8.65 11.73 -3.34
C ILE A 35 -8.18 12.64 -2.20
N VAL A 36 -9.11 12.97 -1.31
CA VAL A 36 -8.85 13.82 -0.14
C VAL A 36 -9.09 13.06 1.14
N SER A 37 -8.22 13.27 2.13
CA SER A 37 -8.44 12.74 3.48
C SER A 37 -9.64 13.42 4.13
N LYS A 38 -10.37 12.67 4.98
CA LYS A 38 -11.43 13.24 5.83
C LYS A 38 -10.87 14.15 6.93
N THR A 39 -9.60 13.96 7.30
CA THR A 39 -8.93 14.75 8.34
C THR A 39 -8.31 15.99 7.73
N LYS A 40 -8.76 17.18 8.15
CA LYS A 40 -8.29 18.48 7.63
C LYS A 40 -6.77 18.63 7.67
N LEU A 41 -6.14 18.22 8.77
CA LEU A 41 -4.68 18.24 8.91
C LEU A 41 -3.96 17.44 7.82
N TYR A 42 -4.43 16.22 7.52
CA TYR A 42 -3.83 15.41 6.47
C TYR A 42 -4.00 16.03 5.09
N ARG A 43 -5.14 16.69 4.82
CA ARG A 43 -5.33 17.42 3.56
C ARG A 43 -4.27 18.52 3.38
N ALA A 44 -4.03 19.32 4.42
CA ALA A 44 -3.02 20.37 4.39
C ALA A 44 -1.60 19.78 4.19
N LEU A 45 -1.26 18.71 4.93
CA LEU A 45 0.01 18.01 4.77
C LEU A 45 0.21 17.47 3.35
N TYR A 46 -0.79 16.81 2.75
CA TYR A 46 -0.69 16.32 1.38
C TYR A 46 -0.62 17.44 0.35
N ALA A 47 -1.26 18.60 0.59
CA ALA A 47 -1.16 19.74 -0.32
C ALA A 47 0.26 20.34 -0.33
N VAL A 48 0.94 20.36 0.81
CA VAL A 48 2.31 20.87 0.94
C VAL A 48 3.35 19.86 0.46
N LEU A 49 3.19 18.58 0.84
CA LEU A 49 4.18 17.54 0.57
C LEU A 49 3.99 16.85 -0.79
N GLY A 50 2.77 16.87 -1.35
CA GLY A 50 2.44 16.22 -2.61
C GLY A 50 3.34 16.62 -3.80
N PRO A 51 3.68 17.91 -4.00
CA PRO A 51 4.61 18.33 -5.04
C PRO A 51 6.02 17.72 -4.94
N LEU A 52 6.44 17.27 -3.74
CA LEU A 52 7.73 16.60 -3.52
C LEU A 52 7.70 15.12 -3.90
N TYR A 53 6.51 14.55 -4.14
CA TYR A 53 6.34 13.13 -4.46
C TYR A 53 7.17 12.65 -5.66
N PRO A 54 7.29 13.38 -6.80
CA PRO A 54 8.13 12.94 -7.92
C PRO A 54 9.59 12.73 -7.51
N ALA A 55 10.13 13.61 -6.66
CA ALA A 55 11.48 13.46 -6.14
C ALA A 55 11.60 12.22 -5.23
N TRP A 56 10.67 12.04 -4.29
CA TRP A 56 10.66 10.85 -3.42
C TRP A 56 10.49 9.55 -4.19
N LYS A 57 9.69 9.55 -5.25
CA LYS A 57 9.54 8.39 -6.13
C LYS A 57 10.86 8.03 -6.80
N THR A 58 11.66 9.01 -7.19
CA THR A 58 12.97 8.79 -7.82
C THR A 58 14.02 8.32 -6.81
N PHE A 59 14.12 8.97 -5.65
CA PHE A 59 15.18 8.69 -4.67
C PHE A 59 14.84 7.53 -3.71
N PHE A 60 13.56 7.31 -3.42
CA PHE A 60 13.08 6.29 -2.48
C PHE A 60 11.96 5.41 -3.08
N PRO A 61 12.13 4.83 -4.28
CA PRO A 61 11.08 4.10 -4.99
C PRO A 61 10.54 2.87 -4.23
N ARG A 62 11.33 2.34 -3.29
CA ARG A 62 10.93 1.20 -2.44
C ARG A 62 10.07 1.59 -1.25
N HIS A 63 9.99 2.87 -0.89
CA HIS A 63 9.32 3.36 0.33
C HIS A 63 8.11 4.24 0.07
N VAL A 64 7.81 4.52 -1.20
CA VAL A 64 6.62 5.28 -1.60
C VAL A 64 5.80 4.50 -2.62
N THR A 65 4.50 4.72 -2.64
CA THR A 65 3.57 4.16 -3.64
C THR A 65 2.42 5.14 -3.87
N THR A 66 1.48 4.81 -4.76
CA THR A 66 0.26 5.59 -5.00
C THR A 66 -0.98 4.76 -4.71
N THR A 67 -2.12 5.41 -4.48
CA THR A 67 -3.41 4.70 -4.37
C THR A 67 -3.72 3.88 -5.62
N GLU A 68 -3.29 4.34 -6.80
CA GLU A 68 -3.45 3.62 -8.06
C GLU A 68 -2.60 2.34 -8.12
N ASN A 69 -1.32 2.43 -7.75
CA ASN A 69 -0.41 1.27 -7.76
C ASN A 69 -0.91 0.18 -6.80
N VAL A 70 -1.35 0.58 -5.60
CA VAL A 70 -1.94 -0.35 -4.63
C VAL A 70 -3.17 -1.03 -5.22
N GLY A 71 -4.10 -0.27 -5.81
CA GLY A 71 -5.31 -0.83 -6.41
C GLY A 71 -5.02 -1.80 -7.58
N ARG A 72 -4.12 -1.42 -8.49
CA ARG A 72 -3.68 -2.27 -9.61
C ARG A 72 -3.03 -3.56 -9.10
N ALA A 73 -2.16 -3.46 -8.10
CA ALA A 73 -1.52 -4.62 -7.49
C ALA A 73 -2.55 -5.55 -6.84
N MET A 74 -3.53 -5.02 -6.10
CA MET A 74 -4.61 -5.82 -5.50
C MET A 74 -5.39 -6.61 -6.55
N ILE A 75 -5.77 -5.98 -7.68
CA ILE A 75 -6.48 -6.66 -8.77
C ILE A 75 -5.62 -7.77 -9.38
N LYS A 76 -4.33 -7.52 -9.63
CA LYS A 76 -3.43 -8.52 -10.20
C LYS A 76 -3.22 -9.70 -9.25
N VAL A 77 -3.01 -9.44 -7.96
CA VAL A 77 -2.84 -10.47 -6.93
C VAL A 77 -4.12 -11.30 -6.76
N ALA A 78 -5.29 -10.67 -6.75
CA ALA A 78 -6.56 -11.40 -6.68
C ALA A 78 -6.79 -12.34 -7.86
N ARG A 79 -6.33 -11.96 -9.07
CA ARG A 79 -6.52 -12.75 -10.30
C ARG A 79 -5.46 -13.82 -10.51
N ARG A 80 -4.21 -13.56 -10.14
CA ARG A 80 -3.04 -14.37 -10.52
C ARG A 80 -2.28 -14.93 -9.31
N GLY A 81 -2.63 -14.52 -8.10
CA GLY A 81 -1.84 -14.77 -6.90
C GLY A 81 -0.59 -13.90 -6.83
N ALA A 82 0.22 -14.16 -5.81
CA ALA A 82 1.53 -13.56 -5.60
C ALA A 82 2.52 -14.63 -5.10
N PRO A 83 3.83 -14.46 -5.32
CA PRO A 83 4.83 -15.45 -4.93
C PRO A 83 4.99 -15.63 -3.41
N LYS A 84 4.50 -14.67 -2.62
CA LYS A 84 4.54 -14.71 -1.16
C LYS A 84 3.28 -14.10 -0.55
N PRO A 85 2.89 -14.52 0.66
CA PRO A 85 1.67 -14.06 1.32
C PRO A 85 1.79 -12.65 1.93
N VAL A 86 3.00 -12.12 2.13
CA VAL A 86 3.20 -10.76 2.67
C VAL A 86 3.88 -9.91 1.61
N LEU A 87 3.22 -8.83 1.19
CA LEU A 87 3.67 -7.94 0.13
C LEU A 87 4.05 -6.59 0.73
N GLU A 88 5.35 -6.33 0.79
CA GLU A 88 5.91 -5.06 1.23
C GLU A 88 5.83 -4.03 0.10
N ASN A 89 6.11 -2.76 0.40
CA ASN A 89 5.91 -1.65 -0.54
C ASN A 89 6.61 -1.84 -1.91
N HIS A 90 7.82 -2.42 -1.92
CA HIS A 90 8.53 -2.73 -3.18
C HIS A 90 7.85 -3.83 -3.99
N ASP A 91 7.28 -4.85 -3.34
CA ASP A 91 6.52 -5.91 -3.99
C ASP A 91 5.28 -5.32 -4.66
N ILE A 92 4.54 -4.49 -3.93
CA ILE A 92 3.33 -3.81 -4.43
C ILE A 92 3.65 -3.02 -5.69
N ASN A 93 4.72 -2.22 -5.67
CA ASN A 93 5.15 -1.45 -6.83
C ASN A 93 5.59 -2.33 -8.00
N SER A 94 6.26 -3.46 -7.74
CA SER A 94 6.69 -4.38 -8.79
C SER A 94 5.52 -5.12 -9.45
N ILE A 95 4.49 -5.47 -8.68
CA ILE A 95 3.31 -6.18 -9.18
C ILE A 95 2.40 -5.25 -9.97
N CYS A 96 2.35 -3.96 -9.63
CA CYS A 96 1.43 -3.05 -10.31
C CYS A 96 1.82 -2.77 -11.77
N LEU A 97 3.11 -2.87 -12.12
CA LEU A 97 3.64 -2.81 -13.50
C LEU A 97 3.18 -4.04 -14.30
#